data_AF-A0A7Y5V652-F1
#
_entry.id   AF-A0A7Y5V652-F1
#
_cell.length_a   1.000
_cell.length_b   1.000
_cell.length_c   1.000
_cell.angle_alpha   90.00
_cell.angle_beta   90.00
_cell.angle_gamma   90.00
#
_symmetry.space_group_name_H-M   'P 1'
#
loop_
_entity.id
_entity.type
_entity.pdbx_description
1 polymer ?
#
loop_
_entity_poly.entity_id
_entity_poly.type
_entity_poly.pdbx_seq_one_letter_code
_entity_poly.pdbx_strand_id
1 'polypeptide(L)'
;ASAATALERKSGDAREFALLTTALLRAAGIPADPVAGLLFAGGRFYLHAWTEVYLGRWVPVDAMLGQFPADAGHLPFENGAVDLGPDLARVLSRLPLTVVRVDTAR
;
A
#
# COMPACT_ATOMS: atom_id res chain seq x y z
N ALA A 1 -12.06 5.82 9.47
CA ALA A 1 -12.67 4.48 9.62
C ALA A 1 -11.62 3.51 10.19
N SER A 2 -11.95 2.24 10.47
CA SER A 2 -11.05 1.30 11.15
C SER A 2 -11.19 -0.13 10.63
N ALA A 3 -10.19 -0.98 10.91
CA ALA A 3 -10.20 -2.40 10.52
C ALA A 3 -11.48 -3.16 10.94
N ALA A 4 -12.02 -2.87 12.13
CA ALA A 4 -13.26 -3.49 12.61
C ALA A 4 -14.45 -3.10 11.73
N THR A 5 -14.61 -1.81 11.44
CA THR A 5 -15.70 -1.29 10.58
C THR A 5 -15.55 -1.76 9.14
N ALA A 6 -14.33 -2.00 8.65
CA ALA A 6 -14.06 -2.59 7.34
C ALA A 6 -14.52 -4.05 7.27
N LEU A 7 -14.23 -4.84 8.31
CA LEU A 7 -14.61 -6.24 8.43
C LEU A 7 -16.13 -6.42 8.51
N GLU A 8 -16.80 -5.62 9.35
CA GLU A 8 -18.27 -5.61 9.50
C GLU A 8 -18.98 -5.31 8.17
N ARG A 9 -18.52 -4.27 7.46
CA ARG A 9 -19.10 -3.82 6.18
C ARG A 9 -18.65 -4.65 4.98
N LYS A 10 -17.65 -5.52 5.14
CA LYS A 10 -16.95 -6.25 4.05
C LYS A 10 -16.50 -5.33 2.91
N SER A 11 -16.20 -4.08 3.24
CA SER A 11 -15.92 -2.99 2.30
C SER A 11 -15.26 -1.82 3.02
N GLY A 12 -14.45 -1.06 2.28
CA GLY A 12 -13.65 0.06 2.78
C GLY A 12 -12.72 0.60 1.69
N ASP A 13 -11.92 1.61 2.02
CA ASP A 13 -10.84 2.11 1.16
C ASP A 13 -9.53 1.32 1.34
N ALA A 14 -8.48 1.68 0.58
CA ALA A 14 -7.17 1.04 0.63
C ALA A 14 -6.56 0.99 2.04
N ARG A 15 -6.73 2.06 2.83
CA ARG A 15 -6.24 2.14 4.20
C ARG A 15 -7.02 1.20 5.11
N GLU A 16 -8.34 1.10 4.93
CA GLU A 16 -9.17 0.13 5.66
C GLU A 16 -8.77 -1.32 5.35
N PHE A 17 -8.54 -1.66 4.08
CA PHE A 17 -8.07 -2.98 3.66
C PHE A 17 -6.66 -3.29 4.20
N ALA A 18 -5.73 -2.33 4.14
CA ALA A 18 -4.38 -2.47 4.69
C ALA A 18 -4.38 -2.70 6.20
N LEU A 19 -5.16 -1.90 6.95
CA LEU A 19 -5.29 -2.04 8.41
C LEU A 19 -5.92 -3.38 8.80
N LEU A 20 -6.96 -3.83 8.08
CA LEU A 20 -7.61 -5.11 8.33
C LEU A 20 -6.68 -6.29 8.03
N THR A 21 -5.99 -6.27 6.89
CA THR A 21 -5.04 -7.31 6.48
C THR A 21 -3.88 -7.42 7.48
N THR A 22 -3.30 -6.29 7.88
CA THR A 22 -2.27 -6.22 8.92
C THR A 22 -2.76 -6.82 10.24
N ALA A 23 -3.97 -6.45 10.69
CA ALA A 23 -4.52 -6.93 11.95
C ALA A 23 -4.74 -8.46 11.95
N LEU A 24 -5.25 -9.02 10.85
CA LEU A 24 -5.46 -10.45 10.68
C LEU A 24 -4.13 -11.24 10.63
N LEU A 25 -3.12 -10.73 9.92
CA LEU A 25 -1.79 -11.35 9.85
C LEU A 25 -1.11 -11.36 11.23
N ARG A 26 -1.12 -10.22 11.94
CA ARG A 26 -0.56 -10.13 13.30
C ARG A 26 -1.30 -11.04 14.29
N ALA A 27 -2.63 -11.17 14.18
CA ALA A 27 -3.40 -12.11 14.98
C ALA A 27 -3.07 -13.58 14.69
N ALA A 28 -2.64 -13.90 13.46
CA ALA A 28 -2.12 -15.21 13.07
C ALA A 28 -0.63 -15.43 13.45
N GLY A 29 0.00 -14.50 14.16
CA GLY A 29 1.41 -14.56 14.54
C GLY A 29 2.40 -14.23 13.43
N ILE A 30 1.93 -13.69 12.29
CA ILE A 30 2.76 -13.33 11.14
C ILE A 30 3.15 -11.84 11.28
N PRO A 31 4.46 -11.48 11.28
CA PRO A 31 4.86 -10.08 11.31
C PRO A 31 4.41 -9.38 10.01
N ALA A 32 3.68 -8.29 10.17
CA ALA A 32 3.15 -7.50 9.07
C ALA A 32 3.05 -6.04 9.49
N ASP A 33 3.28 -5.11 8.57
CA ASP A 33 3.17 -3.68 8.77
C ASP A 33 2.28 -3.03 7.69
N PRO A 34 1.42 -2.08 8.08
CA PRO A 34 0.62 -1.32 7.12
C PRO A 34 1.52 -0.24 6.50
N VAL A 35 1.51 -0.16 5.17
CA VAL A 35 2.33 0.76 4.39
C VAL A 35 1.43 1.67 3.56
N ALA A 36 1.85 2.91 3.40
CA ALA A 36 1.18 3.88 2.57
C ALA A 36 2.18 4.48 1.58
N GLY A 37 1.73 4.80 0.37
CA GLY A 37 2.64 5.03 -0.75
C GLY A 37 1.95 5.60 -1.98
N LEU A 38 2.62 5.45 -3.12
CA LEU A 38 2.01 5.63 -4.44
C LEU A 38 1.70 4.29 -5.09
N LEU A 39 0.58 4.25 -5.80
CA LEU A 39 0.30 3.26 -6.83
C LEU A 39 0.38 3.92 -8.21
N PHE A 40 1.17 3.36 -9.13
CA PHE A 40 1.11 3.72 -10.55
C PHE A 40 0.09 2.85 -11.29
N ALA A 41 -1.03 3.43 -11.71
CA ALA A 41 -2.05 2.71 -12.48
C ALA A 41 -2.70 3.59 -13.56
N GLY A 42 -2.89 3.03 -14.76
CA GLY A 42 -3.51 3.77 -15.87
C GLY A 42 -2.75 5.04 -16.30
N GLY A 43 -1.42 5.04 -16.19
CA GLY A 43 -0.57 6.15 -16.65
C GLY A 43 -0.36 7.30 -15.65
N ARG A 44 -0.81 7.17 -14.39
CA ARG A 44 -0.62 8.19 -13.34
C ARG A 44 -0.48 7.56 -11.96
N PHE A 45 0.02 8.35 -11.02
CA PHE A 45 0.20 7.97 -9.62
C PHE A 45 -1.00 8.38 -8.76
N TYR A 46 -1.35 7.56 -7.78
CA TYR A 46 -2.36 7.83 -6.75
C TYR A 46 -1.78 7.57 -5.37
N LEU A 47 -2.27 8.28 -4.36
CA LEU A 47 -2.11 7.87 -2.97
C LEU A 47 -2.80 6.53 -2.74
N HIS A 48 -2.08 5.58 -2.14
CA HIS A 48 -2.55 4.21 -1.92
C HIS A 48 -2.00 3.63 -0.62
N ALA A 49 -2.58 2.52 -0.14
CA ALA A 49 -2.12 1.81 1.05
C ALA A 49 -2.27 0.29 0.90
N TRP A 50 -1.32 -0.45 1.45
CA TRP A 50 -1.23 -1.91 1.39
C TRP A 50 -0.59 -2.47 2.68
N THR A 51 -0.34 -3.77 2.75
CA THR A 51 0.36 -4.41 3.87
C THR A 51 1.68 -5.01 3.40
N GLU A 52 2.78 -4.76 4.09
CA GLU A 52 3.99 -5.57 3.95
C GLU A 52 3.98 -6.70 4.96
N VAL A 53 4.26 -7.93 4.51
CA VAL A 53 4.33 -9.13 5.35
C VAL A 53 5.74 -9.70 5.34
N TYR A 54 6.24 -10.13 6.50
CA TYR A 54 7.59 -10.70 6.61
C TYR A 54 7.58 -12.22 6.43
N LEU A 55 8.08 -12.67 5.28
CA LEU A 55 8.18 -14.09 4.88
C LEU A 55 9.65 -14.45 4.58
N GLY A 56 10.55 -14.16 5.53
CA GLY A 56 12.01 -14.19 5.33
C GLY A 56 12.55 -12.96 4.58
N ARG A 57 11.66 -12.20 3.95
CA ARG A 57 11.84 -10.82 3.45
C ARG A 57 10.49 -10.11 3.57
N TRP A 58 10.49 -8.79 3.50
CA TRP A 58 9.26 -8.03 3.31
C TRP A 58 8.67 -8.30 1.93
N VAL A 59 7.37 -8.60 1.89
CA VAL A 59 6.60 -8.88 0.67
C VAL A 59 5.34 -8.00 0.71
N PRO A 60 5.08 -7.17 -0.30
CA PRO A 60 3.88 -6.34 -0.33
C PRO A 60 2.65 -7.19 -0.69
N VAL A 61 1.53 -6.92 -0.03
CA VAL A 61 0.21 -7.56 -0.15
C VAL A 61 -0.83 -6.46 -0.31
N ASP A 62 -1.49 -6.38 -1.46
CA ASP A 62 -2.61 -5.48 -1.67
C ASP A 62 -3.92 -6.27 -1.69
N ALA A 63 -4.64 -6.24 -0.57
CA ALA A 63 -5.94 -6.90 -0.43
C ALA A 63 -7.10 -6.15 -1.12
N MET A 64 -6.94 -4.86 -1.46
CA MET A 64 -7.93 -4.09 -2.22
C MET A 64 -7.87 -4.43 -3.71
N LEU A 65 -6.66 -4.63 -4.26
CA LEU A 65 -6.45 -5.04 -5.66
C LEU A 65 -6.28 -6.54 -5.85
N GLY A 66 -6.22 -7.33 -4.77
CA GLY A 66 -6.07 -8.78 -4.82
C GLY A 66 -4.67 -9.25 -5.26
N GLN A 67 -3.63 -8.47 -4.98
CA GLN A 67 -2.26 -8.77 -5.40
C GLN A 67 -1.40 -9.36 -4.26
N PHE A 68 -0.72 -10.47 -4.55
CA PHE A 68 0.32 -11.05 -3.69
C PHE A 68 1.36 -11.83 -4.52
N PRO A 69 2.63 -11.38 -4.59
CA PRO A 69 3.10 -10.05 -4.16
C PRO A 69 2.40 -8.93 -4.94
N ALA A 70 2.30 -7.75 -4.35
CA ALA A 70 1.93 -6.54 -5.07
C ALA A 70 2.99 -6.21 -6.15
N ASP A 71 2.55 -5.61 -7.25
CA ASP A 71 3.41 -5.32 -8.39
C ASP A 71 4.35 -4.12 -8.16
N ALA A 72 5.31 -3.94 -9.07
CA ALA A 72 6.31 -2.85 -9.00
C ALA A 72 5.72 -1.43 -9.20
N GLY A 73 4.40 -1.29 -9.40
CA GLY A 73 3.70 -0.01 -9.35
C GLY A 73 3.51 0.53 -7.94
N HIS A 74 3.77 -0.27 -6.90
CA HIS A 74 3.69 0.10 -5.50
C HIS A 74 5.00 0.72 -5.01
N LEU A 75 5.00 2.03 -4.76
CA LEU A 75 6.15 2.80 -4.28
C LEU A 75 5.90 3.26 -2.84
N PRO A 76 6.52 2.61 -1.83
CA PRO A 76 6.28 2.95 -0.42
C PRO A 76 6.76 4.35 -0.07
N PHE A 77 6.00 5.04 0.78
CA PHE A 77 6.56 6.04 1.69
C PHE A 77 7.00 5.34 2.99
N GLU A 78 7.58 6.09 3.92
CA GLU A 78 8.23 5.57 5.12
C GLU A 78 7.39 4.52 5.89
N ASN A 79 7.98 3.35 6.11
CA ASN A 79 7.29 2.18 6.67
C ASN A 79 6.71 2.45 8.07
N GLY A 80 5.47 1.99 8.29
CA GLY A 80 4.78 2.07 9.58
C GLY A 80 3.79 3.24 9.74
N ALA A 81 3.77 4.20 8.80
CA ALA A 81 2.81 5.30 8.78
C ALA A 81 1.66 5.04 7.78
N VAL A 82 0.44 4.77 8.29
CA VAL A 82 -0.79 4.64 7.47
C VAL A 82 -1.52 5.97 7.26
N ASP A 83 -0.96 7.06 7.80
CA ASP A 83 -1.58 8.37 7.77
C ASP A 83 -0.91 9.25 6.70
N LEU A 84 -1.43 9.13 5.48
CA LEU A 84 -1.10 9.99 4.34
C LEU A 84 -1.74 11.38 4.51
N GLY A 85 -1.44 12.05 5.63
CA GLY A 85 -2.07 13.30 6.03
C GLY A 85 -2.02 14.38 4.93
N PRO A 86 -2.87 15.43 5.02
CA PRO A 86 -3.05 16.40 3.93
C PRO A 86 -1.75 17.07 3.45
N ASP A 87 -0.73 17.17 4.31
CA ASP A 87 0.59 17.68 3.95
C ASP A 87 1.34 16.79 2.93
N LEU A 88 1.17 15.47 2.97
CA LEU A 88 1.81 14.56 2.02
C LEU A 88 1.16 14.66 0.63
N ALA A 89 -0.17 14.74 0.56
CA ALA A 89 -0.88 15.04 -0.68
C ALA A 89 -0.41 16.37 -1.31
N ARG A 90 -0.16 17.37 -0.46
CA ARG A 90 0.39 18.68 -0.87
C ARG A 90 1.82 18.58 -1.39
N VAL A 91 2.69 17.81 -0.75
CA VAL A 91 4.06 17.53 -1.23
C VAL A 91 4.02 16.83 -2.59
N LEU A 92 3.20 15.81 -2.74
CA LEU A 92 3.10 15.03 -3.98
C LEU A 92 2.56 15.85 -5.16
N SER A 93 1.65 16.80 -4.91
CA SER A 93 1.18 17.74 -5.94
C SER A 93 2.30 18.62 -6.53
N ARG A 94 3.47 18.67 -5.87
CA ARG A 94 4.64 19.50 -6.24
C ARG A 94 5.84 18.68 -6.71
N LEU A 95 5.78 17.34 -6.66
CA LEU A 95 6.88 16.48 -7.08
C LEU A 95 6.77 16.15 -8.57
N PRO A 96 7.75 16.55 -9.41
CA PRO A 96 7.77 16.21 -10.83
C PRO A 96 8.18 14.74 -11.02
N LEU A 97 7.20 13.83 -10.94
CA LEU A 97 7.41 12.41 -11.22
C LEU A 97 7.45 12.17 -12.74
N THR A 98 8.55 11.59 -13.22
CA THR A 98 8.73 11.19 -14.62
C THR A 98 8.89 9.68 -14.71
N VAL A 99 8.07 9.03 -15.53
CA VAL A 99 8.22 7.59 -15.80
C VAL A 99 9.24 7.41 -16.93
N VAL A 100 10.38 6.82 -16.62
CA VAL A 100 11.41 6.48 -17.61
C VAL A 100 11.24 5.03 -18.02
N ARG A 101 11.09 4.78 -19.33
CA ARG A 101 11.11 3.43 -19.88
C ARG A 101 12.56 2.94 -19.91
N VAL A 102 12.85 1.85 -19.20
CA VAL A 102 14.13 1.16 -19.28
C VAL A 102 13.95 -0.06 -20.18
N ASP A 103 14.48 0.00 -21.40
CA ASP A 103 14.53 -1.17 -22.27
C ASP A 103 15.61 -2.13 -21.75
N THR A 104 15.18 -3.18 -21.07
CA THR A 104 16.03 -4.29 -20.63
C THR A 104 16.35 -5.19 -21.82
N ALA A 105 17.33 -4.76 -22.62
CA ALA A 105 18.01 -5.65 -23.56
C ALA A 105 18.57 -6.86 -22.79
N ARG A 106 18.32 -8.05 -23.31
CA ARG A 106 18.72 -9.34 -22.75
C ARG A 106 19.35 -10.20 -23.84
#